data_AF-A0A7C9GHW0-F1
#
_entry.id   AF-A0A7C9GHW0-F1
#
_cell.length_a   1.000
_cell.length_b   1.000
_cell.length_c   1.000
_cell.angle_alpha   90.00
_cell.angle_beta   90.00
_cell.angle_gamma   90.00
#
_symmetry.space_group_name_H-M   'P 1'
#
loop_
_entity.id
_entity.type
_entity.pdbx_description
1 polymer ?
#
loop_
_entity_poly.entity_id
_entity_poly.type
_entity_poly.pdbx_seq_one_letter_code
_entity_poly.pdbx_strand_id
1 'polypeptide(L)'
;EQAELQEKIDAANGWELDRTVEIALDALRCPPGNADVTKLSGGERRRVALCRLLLSRPDLLLLDEPTNHLDAESVAWLEHFLGDYGGTVVAVTHDRYFLDNVAGWILELDRGRALPFEGNYTAWLEAKEKRLLQEERESVAQARTITRELEWVRSSPEARRTKSKARLAAYERMVSEAESRTTQSQAQIVIPAGPRLGDIVVEAEGISKAYGDRLLIDDLSFKLPAGGIVGVIGPNGAGKSTLIRMITGPEKPDSGTFRIGETVKLGYVDQSRDTLNPASTVWEEIAQGRDEIELGKRKVPSRAYVGAFNFRGADQQKKVGQLSGGERNRVHLAKMLKSGANLLLLDEPTNDLDVDTLRALEEALVEFAGSAVVVSHDRWFLDRIATHMLAFEGGSHVEWFQGNYADYEADRHRRLGAEADQPHRIRYKPLVRT
;
A
#
# COMPACT_ATOMS: atom_id res chain seq x y z
N GLU A 1 -48.25 23.25 -9.28
CA GLU A 1 -47.59 23.25 -7.96
C GLU A 1 -47.45 21.86 -7.33
N GLN A 2 -48.49 21.24 -6.73
CA GLN A 2 -48.35 19.90 -6.14
C GLN A 2 -47.96 18.80 -7.15
N ALA A 3 -48.54 18.82 -8.36
CA ALA A 3 -48.20 17.87 -9.42
C ALA A 3 -46.77 18.04 -9.97
N GLU A 4 -46.28 19.28 -10.08
CA GLU A 4 -44.90 19.57 -10.51
C GLU A 4 -43.88 19.22 -9.41
N LEU A 5 -44.24 19.35 -8.13
CA LEU A 5 -43.44 18.87 -7.02
C LEU A 5 -43.39 17.33 -7.00
N GLN A 6 -44.51 16.67 -7.26
CA GLN A 6 -44.59 15.22 -7.35
C GLN A 6 -43.73 14.69 -8.52
N GLU A 7 -43.83 15.28 -9.72
CA GLU A 7 -42.97 14.93 -10.85
C GLU A 7 -41.49 15.13 -10.54
N LYS A 8 -41.11 16.19 -9.81
CA LYS A 8 -39.72 16.40 -9.40
C LYS A 8 -39.24 15.39 -8.36
N ILE A 9 -40.09 15.01 -7.41
CA ILE A 9 -39.78 13.98 -6.41
C ILE A 9 -39.62 12.62 -7.10
N ASP A 10 -40.52 12.28 -8.01
CA ASP A 10 -40.48 11.01 -8.74
C ASP A 10 -39.29 10.97 -9.71
N ALA A 11 -38.98 12.06 -10.41
CA ALA A 11 -37.80 12.17 -11.29
C ALA A 11 -36.46 12.11 -10.53
N ALA A 12 -36.42 12.61 -9.29
CA ALA A 12 -35.25 12.52 -8.41
C ALA A 12 -35.22 11.23 -7.57
N ASN A 13 -36.19 10.34 -7.74
CA ASN A 13 -36.39 9.13 -6.94
C ASN A 13 -36.40 9.42 -5.42
N GLY A 14 -36.98 10.56 -5.03
CA GLY A 14 -36.90 11.14 -3.69
C GLY A 14 -37.55 10.31 -2.58
N TRP A 15 -38.40 9.34 -2.93
CA TRP A 15 -39.01 8.40 -1.98
C TRP A 15 -38.04 7.33 -1.47
N GLU A 16 -36.97 7.04 -2.22
CA GLU A 16 -35.94 6.08 -1.83
C GLU A 16 -34.70 6.74 -1.22
N LEU A 17 -34.73 8.06 -1.02
CA LEU A 17 -33.56 8.85 -0.68
C LEU A 17 -33.00 8.47 0.70
N ASP A 18 -33.86 8.31 1.71
CA ASP A 18 -33.46 7.86 3.05
C ASP A 18 -32.85 6.45 3.01
N ARG A 19 -33.47 5.52 2.26
CA ARG A 19 -32.95 4.15 2.08
C ARG A 19 -31.61 4.14 1.35
N THR A 20 -31.45 4.97 0.32
CA THR A 20 -30.22 5.08 -0.46
C THR A 20 -29.09 5.66 0.39
N VAL A 21 -29.41 6.65 1.23
CA VAL A 21 -28.48 7.21 2.21
C VAL A 21 -28.07 6.16 3.22
N GLU A 22 -29.01 5.41 3.80
CA GLU A 22 -28.69 4.34 4.76
C GLU A 22 -27.79 3.25 4.15
N ILE A 23 -28.11 2.78 2.94
CA ILE A 23 -27.30 1.80 2.22
C ILE A 23 -25.89 2.33 1.97
N ALA A 24 -25.75 3.58 1.52
CA ALA A 24 -24.43 4.18 1.25
C ALA A 24 -23.62 4.40 2.54
N LEU A 25 -24.27 4.82 3.64
CA LEU A 25 -23.63 4.97 4.95
C LEU A 25 -23.18 3.62 5.50
N ASP A 26 -23.96 2.56 5.30
CA ASP A 26 -23.59 1.21 5.75
C ASP A 26 -22.47 0.61 4.91
N ALA A 27 -22.54 0.75 3.60
CA ALA A 27 -21.54 0.24 2.68
C ALA A 27 -20.16 0.89 2.88
N LEU A 28 -20.12 2.20 3.10
CA LEU A 28 -18.89 2.94 3.41
C LEU A 28 -18.54 2.92 4.91
N ARG A 29 -19.28 2.16 5.73
CA ARG A 29 -19.06 2.05 7.19
C ARG A 29 -18.87 3.42 7.84
N CYS A 30 -19.77 4.33 7.50
CA CYS A 30 -19.82 5.66 8.07
C CYS A 30 -20.21 5.57 9.57
N PRO A 31 -19.78 6.54 10.38
CA PRO A 31 -20.23 6.67 11.76
C PRO A 31 -21.77 6.85 11.82
N PRO A 32 -22.40 6.65 13.00
CA PRO A 32 -23.84 6.83 13.17
C PRO A 32 -24.33 8.16 12.57
N GLY A 33 -25.50 8.16 11.92
CA GLY A 33 -26.01 9.34 11.22
C GLY A 33 -26.24 10.57 12.10
N ASN A 34 -26.32 10.38 13.43
CA ASN A 34 -26.43 11.44 14.44
C ASN A 34 -25.08 11.84 15.07
N ALA A 35 -23.96 11.27 14.63
CA ALA A 35 -22.63 11.57 15.16
C ALA A 35 -22.17 12.98 14.76
N ASP A 36 -21.56 13.68 15.71
CA ASP A 36 -21.03 15.02 15.49
C ASP A 36 -19.75 14.96 14.63
N VAL A 37 -19.81 15.55 13.43
CA VAL A 37 -18.72 15.55 12.44
C VAL A 37 -17.43 16.17 13.01
N THR A 38 -17.53 17.09 13.97
CA THR A 38 -16.36 17.75 14.58
C THR A 38 -15.52 16.81 15.42
N LYS A 39 -16.10 15.70 15.91
CA LYS A 39 -15.46 14.71 16.78
C LYS A 39 -14.95 13.48 16.03
N LEU A 40 -15.25 13.37 14.74
CA LEU A 40 -14.84 12.24 13.90
C LEU A 40 -13.34 12.28 13.62
N SER A 41 -12.74 11.09 13.50
CA SER A 41 -11.37 10.93 13.01
C SER A 41 -11.23 11.40 11.55
N GLY A 42 -10.00 11.64 11.10
CA GLY A 42 -9.73 12.04 9.71
C GLY A 42 -10.31 11.06 8.69
N GLY A 43 -10.15 9.76 8.93
CA GLY A 43 -10.70 8.70 8.06
C GLY A 43 -12.23 8.68 8.06
N GLU A 44 -12.88 8.78 9.22
CA GLU A 44 -14.35 8.83 9.30
C GLU A 44 -14.92 10.05 8.58
N ARG A 45 -14.30 11.22 8.74
CA ARG A 45 -14.71 12.43 7.99
C ARG A 45 -14.56 12.24 6.49
N ARG A 46 -13.47 11.61 6.04
CA ARG A 46 -13.25 11.30 4.62
C ARG A 46 -14.35 10.37 4.09
N ARG A 47 -14.73 9.33 4.83
CA ARG A 47 -15.82 8.41 4.44
C ARG A 47 -17.17 9.11 4.33
N VAL A 48 -17.51 9.97 5.29
CA VAL A 48 -18.73 10.79 5.21
C VAL A 48 -18.69 11.74 4.01
N ALA A 49 -17.54 12.37 3.73
CA ALA A 49 -17.38 13.24 2.57
C ALA A 49 -17.51 12.48 1.25
N LEU A 50 -16.93 11.28 1.16
CA LEU A 50 -17.05 10.39 0.00
C LEU A 50 -18.51 9.97 -0.20
N CYS A 51 -19.19 9.54 0.86
CA CYS A 51 -20.62 9.19 0.81
C CYS A 51 -21.47 10.35 0.28
N ARG A 52 -21.25 11.56 0.80
CA ARG A 52 -21.95 12.76 0.33
C ARG A 52 -21.67 13.06 -1.14
N LEU A 53 -20.43 12.90 -1.60
CA LEU A 53 -20.03 13.14 -2.99
C LEU A 53 -20.70 12.14 -3.93
N LEU A 54 -20.67 10.85 -3.61
CA LEU A 54 -21.30 9.80 -4.43
C LEU A 54 -22.82 9.97 -4.52
N LEU A 55 -23.46 10.36 -3.42
CA LEU A 55 -24.90 10.65 -3.38
C LEU A 55 -25.27 11.92 -4.16
N SER A 56 -24.35 12.87 -4.32
CA SER A 56 -24.60 14.09 -5.10
C SER A 56 -24.61 13.87 -6.61
N ARG A 57 -24.16 12.69 -7.08
CA ARG A 57 -24.15 12.26 -8.50
C ARG A 57 -23.72 13.36 -9.49
N PRO A 58 -22.51 13.95 -9.36
CA PRO A 58 -22.01 14.92 -10.33
C PRO A 58 -21.68 14.29 -11.69
N ASP A 59 -21.77 15.06 -12.77
CA ASP A 59 -21.41 14.57 -14.12
C ASP A 59 -19.93 14.18 -14.25
N LEU A 60 -19.05 14.82 -13.47
CA LEU A 60 -17.62 14.54 -13.39
C LEU A 60 -17.20 14.34 -11.93
N LEU A 61 -16.68 13.15 -11.64
CA LEU A 61 -16.16 12.77 -10.34
C LEU A 61 -14.62 12.80 -10.37
N LEU A 62 -14.00 13.62 -9.53
CA LEU A 62 -12.55 13.63 -9.34
C LEU A 62 -12.23 13.04 -7.97
N LEU A 63 -11.58 11.88 -7.96
CA LEU A 63 -11.23 11.16 -6.74
C LEU A 63 -9.71 11.09 -6.60
N ASP A 64 -9.21 11.59 -5.48
CA ASP A 64 -7.80 11.47 -5.11
C ASP A 64 -7.67 10.40 -4.02
N GLU A 65 -7.05 9.27 -4.35
CA GLU A 65 -6.85 8.07 -3.52
C GLU A 65 -8.09 7.66 -2.71
N PRO A 66 -9.24 7.34 -3.37
CA PRO A 66 -10.50 7.12 -2.66
C PRO A 66 -10.52 5.83 -1.84
N THR A 67 -9.68 4.85 -2.19
CA THR A 67 -9.53 3.57 -1.49
C THR A 67 -8.74 3.69 -0.18
N ASN A 68 -7.98 4.77 0.01
CA ASN A 68 -7.19 4.95 1.22
C ASN A 68 -8.06 5.04 2.48
N HIS A 69 -7.73 4.21 3.48
CA HIS A 69 -8.45 4.07 4.74
C HIS A 69 -9.87 3.48 4.63
N LEU A 70 -10.21 2.91 3.47
CA LEU A 70 -11.34 2.00 3.33
C LEU A 70 -10.88 0.57 3.60
N ASP A 71 -11.79 -0.26 4.10
CA ASP A 71 -11.53 -1.70 4.21
C ASP A 71 -11.91 -2.41 2.91
N ALA A 72 -11.49 -3.67 2.79
CA ALA A 72 -11.67 -4.46 1.58
C ALA A 72 -13.14 -4.51 1.11
N GLU A 73 -14.11 -4.64 2.03
CA GLU A 73 -15.53 -4.64 1.66
C GLU A 73 -16.01 -3.28 1.15
N SER A 74 -15.63 -2.17 1.80
CA SER A 74 -15.98 -0.83 1.33
C SER A 74 -15.35 -0.52 -0.03
N VAL A 75 -14.14 -1.01 -0.29
CA VAL A 75 -13.47 -0.89 -1.60
C VAL A 75 -14.23 -1.67 -2.67
N ALA A 76 -14.64 -2.92 -2.40
CA ALA A 76 -15.41 -3.72 -3.36
C ALA A 76 -16.74 -3.06 -3.73
N TRP A 77 -17.43 -2.51 -2.73
CA TRP A 77 -18.65 -1.75 -2.97
C TRP A 77 -18.40 -0.50 -3.82
N LEU A 78 -17.31 0.23 -3.54
CA LEU A 78 -16.93 1.41 -4.30
C LEU A 78 -16.58 1.07 -5.75
N GLU A 79 -15.88 -0.04 -5.98
CA GLU A 79 -15.59 -0.56 -7.33
C GLU A 79 -16.87 -0.80 -8.11
N HIS A 80 -17.84 -1.52 -7.52
CA HIS A 80 -19.11 -1.80 -8.17
C HIS A 80 -19.91 -0.52 -8.44
N PHE A 81 -19.98 0.40 -7.47
CA PHE A 81 -20.68 1.67 -7.62
C PHE A 81 -20.08 2.54 -8.75
N LEU A 82 -18.75 2.59 -8.86
CA LEU A 82 -18.06 3.38 -9.88
C LEU A 82 -18.10 2.73 -11.26
N GLY A 83 -18.18 1.39 -11.32
CA GLY A 83 -18.40 0.67 -12.58
C GLY A 83 -19.76 0.98 -13.22
N ASP A 84 -20.81 1.12 -12.40
CA ASP A 84 -22.17 1.45 -12.85
C ASP A 84 -22.44 2.97 -12.91
N TYR A 85 -21.42 3.80 -12.67
CA TYR A 85 -21.57 5.24 -12.61
C TYR A 85 -21.80 5.83 -14.00
N GLY A 86 -22.96 6.47 -14.20
CA GLY A 86 -23.33 7.04 -15.50
C GLY A 86 -22.54 8.29 -15.93
N GLY A 87 -21.77 8.90 -15.02
CA GLY A 87 -20.93 10.08 -15.29
C GLY A 87 -19.48 9.72 -15.62
N THR A 88 -18.64 10.74 -15.82
CA THR A 88 -17.19 10.56 -16.01
C THR A 88 -16.49 10.47 -14.66
N VAL A 89 -15.63 9.46 -14.47
CA VAL A 89 -14.83 9.29 -13.26
C VAL A 89 -13.35 9.43 -13.59
N VAL A 90 -12.64 10.30 -12.87
CA VAL A 90 -11.18 10.39 -12.87
C VAL A 90 -10.71 10.09 -11.46
N ALA A 91 -10.11 8.92 -11.28
CA ALA A 91 -9.58 8.49 -9.99
C ALA A 91 -8.05 8.36 -10.07
N VAL A 92 -7.36 8.90 -9.07
CA VAL A 92 -5.96 8.58 -8.78
C VAL A 92 -5.98 7.51 -7.70
N THR A 93 -5.43 6.33 -7.98
CA THR A 93 -5.31 5.28 -6.97
C THR A 93 -4.07 4.42 -7.18
N HIS A 94 -3.55 3.88 -6.08
CA HIS A 94 -2.55 2.82 -6.09
C HIS A 94 -3.16 1.39 -6.07
N ASP A 95 -4.49 1.26 -5.91
CA ASP A 95 -5.16 -0.04 -5.89
C ASP A 95 -5.24 -0.65 -7.30
N ARG A 96 -4.55 -1.79 -7.48
CA ARG A 96 -4.44 -2.45 -8.78
C ARG A 96 -5.72 -3.16 -9.20
N TYR A 97 -6.49 -3.71 -8.26
CA TYR A 97 -7.77 -4.33 -8.58
C TYR A 97 -8.79 -3.28 -9.00
N PHE A 98 -8.79 -2.14 -8.33
CA PHE A 98 -9.61 -0.99 -8.72
C PHE A 98 -9.27 -0.53 -10.15
N LEU A 99 -7.98 -0.38 -10.46
CA LEU A 99 -7.55 0.02 -11.80
C LEU A 99 -7.80 -1.07 -12.87
N ASP A 100 -7.85 -2.35 -12.50
CA ASP A 100 -8.10 -3.42 -13.46
C ASP A 100 -9.60 -3.65 -13.73
N ASN A 101 -10.44 -3.49 -12.70
CA ASN A 101 -11.88 -3.77 -12.77
C ASN A 101 -12.69 -2.56 -13.24
N VAL A 102 -12.32 -1.34 -12.84
CA VAL A 102 -13.13 -0.13 -13.06
C VAL A 102 -12.58 0.70 -14.23
N ALA A 103 -11.26 0.75 -14.40
CA ALA A 103 -10.67 1.68 -15.36
C ALA A 103 -10.77 1.16 -16.81
N GLY A 104 -11.45 1.92 -17.67
CA GLY A 104 -11.38 1.72 -19.12
C GLY A 104 -10.19 2.42 -19.78
N TRP A 105 -9.60 3.40 -19.08
CA TRP A 105 -8.47 4.19 -19.56
C TRP A 105 -7.48 4.43 -18.42
N ILE A 106 -6.19 4.30 -18.72
CA ILE A 106 -5.10 4.61 -17.80
C ILE A 106 -4.39 5.86 -18.28
N LEU A 107 -4.32 6.89 -17.43
CA LEU A 107 -3.54 8.10 -17.70
C LEU A 107 -2.20 8.03 -16.97
N GLU A 108 -1.15 7.66 -17.67
CA GLU A 108 0.20 7.61 -17.09
C GLU A 108 0.83 9.00 -17.11
N LEU A 109 1.23 9.49 -15.94
CA LEU A 109 2.04 10.71 -15.80
C LEU A 109 3.51 10.32 -15.68
N ASP A 110 4.26 10.48 -16.76
CA ASP A 110 5.71 10.23 -16.78
C ASP A 110 6.47 11.42 -17.38
N ARG A 111 7.56 11.84 -16.74
CA ARG A 111 8.44 12.95 -17.17
C ARG A 111 7.67 14.25 -17.51
N GLY A 112 6.60 14.55 -16.76
CA GLY A 112 5.76 15.73 -16.98
C GLY A 112 4.87 15.65 -18.23
N ARG A 113 4.72 14.46 -18.83
CA ARG A 113 3.83 14.16 -19.94
C ARG A 113 2.72 13.24 -19.47
N ALA A 114 1.53 13.44 -19.99
CA ALA A 114 0.39 12.57 -19.76
C ALA A 114 0.22 11.67 -20.99
N LEU A 115 0.34 10.36 -20.79
CA LEU A 115 0.22 9.33 -21.82
C LEU A 115 -1.08 8.56 -21.57
N PRO A 116 -2.16 8.85 -22.32
CA PRO A 116 -3.37 8.07 -22.21
C PRO A 116 -3.19 6.69 -22.87
N PHE A 117 -3.72 5.67 -22.22
CA PHE A 117 -3.77 4.30 -22.71
C PHE A 117 -5.21 3.78 -22.56
N GLU A 118 -5.74 3.21 -23.62
CA GLU A 118 -7.07 2.59 -23.62
C GLU A 118 -6.92 1.11 -23.23
N GLY A 119 -7.57 0.73 -22.14
CA GLY A 119 -7.47 -0.60 -21.55
C GLY A 119 -7.32 -0.55 -20.03
N ASN A 120 -7.36 -1.74 -19.42
CA ASN A 120 -7.21 -1.92 -17.98
C ASN A 120 -5.75 -1.85 -17.54
N TYR A 121 -5.53 -1.93 -16.22
CA TYR A 121 -4.20 -1.88 -15.62
C TYR A 121 -3.27 -2.98 -16.12
N THR A 122 -3.75 -4.21 -16.24
CA THR A 122 -2.94 -5.35 -16.71
C THR A 122 -2.44 -5.14 -18.15
N ALA A 123 -3.32 -4.71 -19.05
CA ALA A 123 -2.96 -4.42 -20.44
C ALA A 123 -1.96 -3.25 -20.54
N TRP A 124 -2.16 -2.21 -19.72
CA TRP A 124 -1.23 -1.08 -19.64
C TRP A 124 0.16 -1.53 -19.16
N LEU A 125 0.22 -2.43 -18.17
CA LEU A 125 1.48 -2.91 -17.61
C LEU A 125 2.31 -3.67 -18.66
N GLU A 126 1.68 -4.56 -19.43
CA GLU A 126 2.34 -5.28 -20.53
C GLU A 126 2.84 -4.32 -21.63
N ALA A 127 2.02 -3.31 -21.98
CA ALA A 127 2.39 -2.31 -22.97
C ALA A 127 3.58 -1.46 -22.48
N LYS A 128 3.57 -1.08 -21.20
CA LYS A 128 4.65 -0.34 -20.55
C LYS A 128 5.95 -1.15 -20.50
N GLU A 129 5.90 -2.44 -20.19
CA GLU A 129 7.08 -3.30 -20.19
C GLU A 129 7.72 -3.37 -21.59
N LYS A 130 6.92 -3.61 -22.63
CA LYS A 130 7.39 -3.61 -24.02
C LYS A 130 8.01 -2.27 -24.42
N ARG A 131 7.39 -1.15 -24.00
CA ARG A 131 7.89 0.19 -24.26
C ARG A 131 9.23 0.44 -23.55
N LEU A 132 9.36 0.06 -22.28
CA LEU A 132 10.61 0.20 -21.53
C LEU A 132 11.74 -0.60 -22.16
N LEU A 133 11.48 -1.84 -22.60
CA LEU A 133 12.47 -2.66 -23.31
C LEU A 133 12.90 -2.03 -24.64
N GLN A 134 11.97 -1.36 -25.34
CA GLN A 134 12.28 -0.63 -26.57
C GLN A 134 13.10 0.63 -26.27
N GLU A 135 12.71 1.42 -25.27
CA GLU A 135 13.45 2.60 -24.82
C GLU A 135 14.86 2.24 -24.36
N GLU A 136 15.03 1.13 -23.65
CA GLU A 136 16.34 0.63 -23.22
C GLU A 136 17.21 0.31 -24.45
N ARG A 137 16.69 -0.43 -25.43
CA ARG A 137 17.41 -0.74 -26.68
C ARG A 137 17.80 0.52 -27.45
N GLU A 138 16.89 1.49 -27.56
CA GLU A 138 17.14 2.77 -28.24
C GLU A 138 18.17 3.61 -27.47
N SER A 139 18.11 3.63 -26.14
CA SER A 139 19.07 4.34 -25.29
C SER A 139 20.48 3.76 -25.42
N VAL A 140 20.62 2.43 -25.48
CA VAL A 140 21.90 1.74 -25.69
C VAL A 140 22.46 2.07 -27.08
N ALA A 141 21.61 2.13 -28.11
CA ALA A 141 22.01 2.53 -29.46
C ALA A 141 22.44 4.01 -29.52
N GLN A 142 21.71 4.91 -28.85
CA GLN A 142 22.09 6.33 -28.73
C GLN A 142 23.41 6.49 -27.97
N ALA A 143 23.58 5.82 -26.84
CA ALA A 143 24.82 5.85 -26.05
C ALA A 143 26.04 5.42 -26.89
N ARG A 144 25.92 4.31 -27.63
CA ARG A 144 26.98 3.85 -28.56
C ARG A 144 27.31 4.89 -29.65
N THR A 145 26.30 5.58 -30.17
CA THR A 145 26.48 6.63 -31.17
C THR A 145 27.22 7.83 -30.58
N ILE A 146 26.85 8.25 -29.37
CA ILE A 146 27.51 9.33 -28.63
C ILE A 146 28.96 8.96 -28.32
N THR A 147 29.24 7.72 -27.88
CA THR A 147 30.61 7.26 -27.62
C THR A 147 31.49 7.33 -28.89
N ARG A 148 30.96 6.90 -30.04
CA ARG A 148 31.67 6.98 -31.33
C ARG A 148 31.92 8.42 -31.77
N GLU A 149 30.94 9.31 -31.61
CA GLU A 149 31.15 10.74 -31.89
C GLU A 149 32.21 11.35 -30.96
N LEU A 150 32.22 10.98 -29.66
CA LEU A 150 33.23 11.39 -28.69
C LEU A 150 34.65 10.98 -29.09
N GLU A 151 34.82 9.73 -29.53
CA GLU A 151 36.11 9.22 -30.03
C GLU A 151 36.58 10.03 -31.24
N TRP A 152 35.68 10.30 -32.20
CA TRP A 152 35.99 11.11 -33.38
C TRP A 152 36.38 12.56 -33.04
N VAL A 153 35.68 13.18 -32.08
CA VAL A 153 36.01 14.53 -31.59
C VAL A 153 37.36 14.55 -30.85
N ARG A 154 37.70 13.48 -30.13
CA ARG A 154 39.00 13.35 -29.43
C ARG A 154 40.16 13.10 -30.39
N SER A 155 39.93 12.41 -31.51
CA SER A 155 40.98 12.04 -32.47
C SER A 155 41.42 13.15 -33.43
N SER A 156 40.62 14.21 -33.62
CA SER A 156 40.90 15.26 -34.63
C SER A 156 41.11 16.65 -34.01
N PRO A 157 42.36 17.15 -33.90
CA PRO A 157 42.68 18.46 -33.35
C PRO A 157 42.06 19.65 -34.11
N GLU A 158 41.84 19.50 -35.43
CA GLU A 158 41.31 20.56 -36.31
C GLU A 158 39.79 20.78 -36.22
N ALA A 159 39.03 19.86 -35.62
CA ALA A 159 37.56 19.99 -35.47
C ALA A 159 37.14 21.01 -34.38
N ARG A 160 38.10 21.55 -33.62
CA ARG A 160 37.86 22.53 -32.54
C ARG A 160 37.51 23.93 -33.04
N ARG A 161 37.76 24.25 -34.32
CA ARG A 161 37.48 25.58 -34.85
C ARG A 161 36.12 25.60 -35.59
N THR A 162 35.22 26.40 -35.02
CA THR A 162 34.04 27.03 -35.65
C THR A 162 32.70 26.25 -35.71
N LYS A 163 32.62 24.94 -35.43
CA LYS A 163 31.34 24.19 -35.35
C LYS A 163 30.94 23.70 -33.93
N SER A 164 31.66 24.09 -32.88
CA SER A 164 31.65 23.36 -31.60
C SER A 164 30.61 23.77 -30.56
N LYS A 165 30.14 25.03 -30.49
CA LYS A 165 29.28 25.47 -29.36
C LYS A 165 27.87 24.85 -29.35
N ALA A 166 27.17 24.85 -30.48
CA ALA A 166 25.83 24.27 -30.57
C ALA A 166 25.84 22.73 -30.40
N ARG A 167 26.92 22.09 -30.87
CA ARG A 167 27.09 20.63 -30.77
C ARG A 167 27.52 20.20 -29.36
N LEU A 168 28.37 20.98 -28.69
CA LEU A 168 28.68 20.79 -27.26
C LEU A 168 27.46 21.01 -26.37
N ALA A 169 26.64 22.02 -26.64
CA ALA A 169 25.38 22.24 -25.91
C ALA A 169 24.30 21.18 -26.20
N ALA A 170 24.29 20.60 -27.41
CA ALA A 170 23.45 19.44 -27.72
C ALA A 170 23.97 18.18 -27.01
N TYR A 171 25.29 18.02 -26.95
CA TYR A 171 25.96 16.93 -26.22
C TYR A 171 25.70 17.02 -24.71
N GLU A 172 25.89 18.17 -24.06
CA GLU A 172 25.60 18.35 -22.63
C GLU A 172 24.12 18.06 -22.31
N ARG A 173 23.19 18.45 -23.19
CA ARG A 173 21.77 18.09 -23.07
C ARG A 173 21.52 16.59 -23.26
N MET A 174 22.16 15.96 -24.24
CA MET A 174 22.02 14.52 -24.48
C MET A 174 22.61 13.69 -23.34
N VAL A 175 23.73 14.13 -22.75
CA VAL A 175 24.35 13.50 -21.59
C VAL A 175 23.47 13.68 -20.35
N SER A 176 22.92 14.88 -20.10
CA SER A 176 22.01 15.06 -18.96
C SER A 176 20.69 14.30 -19.13
N GLU A 177 20.16 14.20 -20.35
CA GLU A 177 19.00 13.35 -20.68
C GLU A 177 19.33 11.86 -20.51
N ALA A 178 20.53 11.42 -20.88
CA ALA A 178 20.95 10.03 -20.71
C ALA A 178 21.22 9.68 -19.23
N GLU A 179 21.87 10.57 -18.48
CA GLU A 179 22.11 10.41 -17.04
C GLU A 179 20.81 10.38 -16.24
N SER A 180 19.83 11.24 -16.58
CA SER A 180 18.49 11.21 -15.95
C SER A 180 17.68 9.95 -16.31
N ARG A 181 17.89 9.37 -17.51
CA ARG A 181 17.31 8.07 -17.88
C ARG A 181 17.97 6.89 -17.16
N THR A 182 19.29 6.93 -16.94
CA THR A 182 20.05 5.81 -16.35
C THR A 182 19.94 5.75 -14.82
N THR A 183 19.70 6.89 -14.16
CA THR A 183 19.56 6.95 -12.69
C THR A 183 18.20 6.45 -12.17
N GLN A 184 17.25 6.13 -13.06
CA GLN A 184 16.05 5.35 -12.72
C GLN A 184 16.39 3.85 -12.72
N SER A 185 17.38 3.45 -11.93
CA SER A 185 17.57 2.04 -11.59
C SER A 185 16.28 1.55 -10.93
N GLN A 186 15.68 0.48 -11.46
CA GLN A 186 14.57 -0.23 -10.84
C GLN A 186 14.88 -0.37 -9.34
N ALA A 187 13.99 0.15 -8.50
CA ALA A 187 14.14 0.08 -7.06
C ALA A 187 14.20 -1.41 -6.69
N GLN A 188 15.38 -1.91 -6.31
CA GLN A 188 15.51 -3.25 -5.76
C GLN A 188 15.58 -3.11 -4.25
N ILE A 189 14.44 -3.36 -3.59
CA ILE A 189 14.41 -3.52 -2.14
C ILE A 189 15.01 -4.90 -1.85
N VAL A 190 15.98 -4.95 -0.94
CA VAL A 190 16.61 -6.21 -0.51
C VAL A 190 16.42 -6.32 0.99
N ILE A 191 15.76 -7.39 1.42
CA ILE A 191 15.58 -7.70 2.84
C ILE A 191 16.68 -8.67 3.25
N PRO A 192 17.58 -8.30 4.18
CA PRO A 192 18.62 -9.18 4.66
C PRO A 192 18.03 -10.38 5.39
N ALA A 193 18.54 -11.58 5.10
CA ALA A 193 18.19 -12.77 5.85
C ALA A 193 18.58 -12.60 7.33
N GLY A 194 17.60 -12.72 8.21
CA GLY A 194 17.81 -12.70 9.66
C GLY A 194 18.44 -14.00 10.19
N PRO A 195 18.64 -14.11 11.51
CA PRO A 195 19.08 -15.37 12.11
C PRO A 195 18.05 -16.48 11.89
N ARG A 196 18.53 -17.74 11.88
CA ARG A 196 17.68 -18.92 11.63
C ARG A 196 16.49 -18.95 12.60
N LEU A 197 15.28 -19.04 12.06
CA LEU A 197 14.05 -19.27 12.82
C LEU A 197 13.96 -20.74 13.23
N GLY A 198 13.52 -20.98 14.46
CA GLY A 198 13.04 -22.28 14.91
C GLY A 198 11.64 -22.59 14.35
N ASP A 199 11.16 -23.80 14.61
CA ASP A 199 9.91 -24.32 14.01
C ASP A 199 8.66 -23.54 14.45
N ILE A 200 8.71 -22.90 15.63
CA ILE A 200 7.63 -22.08 16.18
C ILE A 200 8.07 -20.62 16.16
N VAL A 201 7.36 -19.80 15.38
CA VAL A 201 7.59 -18.35 15.33
C VAL A 201 6.61 -17.62 16.23
N VAL A 202 5.32 -17.81 15.99
CA VAL A 202 4.21 -17.28 16.82
C VAL A 202 3.20 -18.40 17.02
N GLU A 203 2.77 -18.61 18.26
CA GLU A 203 1.76 -19.60 18.63
C GLU A 203 0.75 -18.94 19.58
N ALA A 204 -0.52 -18.98 19.16
CA ALA A 204 -1.66 -18.51 19.94
C ALA A 204 -2.60 -19.68 20.19
N GLU A 205 -3.00 -19.87 21.44
CA GLU A 205 -3.93 -20.93 21.86
C GLU A 205 -5.06 -20.32 22.68
N GLY A 206 -6.28 -20.37 22.13
CA GLY A 206 -7.51 -19.92 22.76
C GLY A 206 -7.48 -18.47 23.23
N ILE A 207 -6.85 -17.58 22.46
CA ILE A 207 -6.65 -16.20 22.88
C ILE A 207 -7.95 -15.43 22.80
N SER A 208 -8.31 -14.74 23.89
CA SER A 208 -9.40 -13.78 23.87
C SER A 208 -8.91 -12.43 24.39
N LYS A 209 -9.37 -11.36 23.74
CA LYS A 209 -9.00 -9.98 24.07
C LYS A 209 -10.19 -9.04 23.93
N ALA A 210 -10.41 -8.23 24.94
CA ALA A 210 -11.42 -7.19 24.96
C ALA A 210 -10.83 -5.81 25.27
N TYR A 211 -11.53 -4.77 24.84
CA TYR A 211 -11.25 -3.38 25.18
C TYR A 211 -12.53 -2.71 25.68
N GLY A 212 -12.57 -2.38 26.97
CA GLY A 212 -13.81 -1.91 27.62
C GLY A 212 -14.88 -2.99 27.56
N ASP A 213 -16.04 -2.66 26.98
CA ASP A 213 -17.18 -3.58 26.85
C ASP A 213 -17.21 -4.31 25.49
N ARG A 214 -16.19 -4.11 24.63
CA ARG A 214 -16.12 -4.71 23.29
C ARG A 214 -15.12 -5.85 23.28
N LEU A 215 -15.62 -7.06 23.02
CA LEU A 215 -14.76 -8.20 22.71
C LEU A 215 -14.18 -8.03 21.29
N LEU A 216 -12.86 -8.02 21.16
CA LEU A 216 -12.18 -7.85 19.87
C LEU A 216 -11.83 -9.19 19.25
N ILE A 217 -11.30 -10.11 20.07
CA ILE A 217 -10.88 -11.45 19.68
C ILE A 217 -11.49 -12.44 20.67
N ASP A 218 -12.08 -13.51 20.16
CA ASP A 218 -12.74 -14.58 20.91
C ASP A 218 -12.16 -15.93 20.46
N ASP A 219 -11.55 -16.68 21.38
CA ASP A 219 -11.03 -18.04 21.18
C ASP A 219 -10.13 -18.27 19.94
N LEU A 220 -9.24 -17.32 19.63
CA LEU A 220 -8.35 -17.42 18.47
C LEU A 220 -7.18 -18.39 18.75
N SER A 221 -7.00 -19.37 17.88
CA SER A 221 -5.85 -20.27 17.88
C SER A 221 -5.17 -20.30 16.52
N PHE A 222 -3.87 -20.02 16.46
CA PHE A 222 -3.09 -20.12 15.22
C PHE A 222 -1.62 -20.41 15.52
N LYS A 223 -0.94 -20.94 14.51
CA LYS A 223 0.49 -21.22 14.57
C LYS A 223 1.16 -20.76 13.30
N LEU A 224 2.08 -19.80 13.44
CA LEU A 224 2.90 -19.30 12.34
C LEU A 224 4.18 -20.14 12.24
N PRO A 225 4.35 -20.94 11.17
CA PRO A 225 5.59 -21.67 10.92
C PRO A 225 6.71 -20.73 10.42
N ALA A 226 7.94 -21.20 10.49
CA ALA A 226 9.08 -20.53 9.87
C ALA A 226 8.89 -20.41 8.35
N GLY A 227 9.15 -19.23 7.79
CA GLY A 227 8.91 -18.95 6.37
C GLY A 227 7.46 -18.60 6.04
N GLY A 228 6.54 -18.69 7.00
CA GLY A 228 5.15 -18.29 6.80
C GLY A 228 5.01 -16.76 6.71
N ILE A 229 4.26 -16.31 5.71
CA ILE A 229 3.78 -14.94 5.56
C ILE A 229 2.28 -14.94 5.85
N VAL A 230 1.87 -14.21 6.89
CA VAL A 230 0.48 -14.06 7.32
C VAL A 230 -0.06 -12.74 6.82
N GLY A 231 -1.07 -12.78 5.96
CA GLY A 231 -1.90 -11.63 5.63
C GLY A 231 -2.97 -11.43 6.69
N VAL A 232 -3.06 -10.23 7.25
CA VAL A 232 -4.07 -9.89 8.26
C VAL A 232 -5.07 -8.92 7.64
N ILE A 233 -6.33 -9.35 7.55
CA ILE A 233 -7.41 -8.56 6.93
C ILE A 233 -8.59 -8.38 7.89
N GLY A 234 -9.40 -7.38 7.58
CA GLY A 234 -10.68 -7.17 8.22
C GLY A 234 -10.95 -5.70 8.53
N PRO A 235 -12.10 -5.40 9.16
CA PRO A 235 -12.56 -4.04 9.40
C PRO A 235 -11.56 -3.15 10.12
N ASN A 236 -11.68 -1.84 9.90
CA ASN A 236 -11.03 -0.87 10.79
C ASN A 236 -11.64 -0.95 12.20
N GLY A 237 -10.77 -1.05 13.21
CA GLY A 237 -11.19 -1.22 14.61
C GLY A 237 -11.48 -2.67 15.04
N ALA A 238 -11.28 -3.68 14.18
CA ALA A 238 -11.50 -5.08 14.52
C ALA A 238 -10.49 -5.68 15.51
N GLY A 239 -9.36 -5.00 15.78
CA GLY A 239 -8.30 -5.50 16.66
C GLY A 239 -7.00 -5.94 15.96
N LYS A 240 -6.83 -5.63 14.66
CA LYS A 240 -5.58 -5.92 13.90
C LYS A 240 -4.32 -5.34 14.56
N SER A 241 -4.34 -4.05 14.92
CA SER A 241 -3.21 -3.43 15.63
C SER A 241 -3.06 -3.96 17.06
N THR A 242 -4.14 -4.41 17.71
CA THR A 242 -4.08 -5.09 19.01
C THR A 242 -3.33 -6.42 18.89
N LEU A 243 -3.55 -7.19 17.82
CA LEU A 243 -2.78 -8.41 17.52
C LEU A 243 -1.28 -8.10 17.37
N ILE A 244 -0.93 -7.06 16.62
CA ILE A 244 0.48 -6.63 16.48
C ILE A 244 1.08 -6.24 17.84
N ARG A 245 0.32 -5.56 18.70
CA ARG A 245 0.76 -5.22 20.06
C ARG A 245 0.91 -6.42 20.99
N MET A 246 0.12 -7.48 20.79
CA MET A 246 0.33 -8.74 21.49
C MET A 246 1.61 -9.44 21.02
N ILE A 247 1.93 -9.37 19.73
CA ILE A 247 3.19 -9.92 19.19
C ILE A 247 4.40 -9.11 19.66
N THR A 248 4.29 -7.79 19.77
CA THR A 248 5.43 -6.95 20.17
C THR A 248 5.65 -6.91 21.69
N GLY A 249 4.69 -7.42 22.47
CA GLY A 249 4.77 -7.52 23.94
C GLY A 249 4.15 -6.38 24.80
N PRO A 250 3.80 -5.17 24.32
CA PRO A 250 3.17 -4.16 25.19
C PRO A 250 1.76 -4.54 25.65
N GLU A 251 1.06 -5.41 24.92
CA GLU A 251 -0.27 -5.91 25.31
C GLU A 251 -0.25 -7.42 25.55
N LYS A 252 -1.05 -7.88 26.52
CA LYS A 252 -1.24 -9.31 26.82
C LYS A 252 -2.68 -9.72 26.51
N PRO A 253 -2.92 -10.98 26.11
CA PRO A 253 -4.27 -11.50 25.99
C PRO A 253 -4.96 -11.54 27.36
N ASP A 254 -6.28 -11.42 27.39
CA ASP A 254 -7.06 -11.50 28.63
C ASP A 254 -7.27 -12.96 29.07
N SER A 255 -7.31 -13.88 28.11
CA SER A 255 -7.30 -15.33 28.32
C SER A 255 -6.57 -16.05 27.18
N GLY A 256 -6.21 -17.32 27.38
CA GLY A 256 -5.41 -18.11 26.44
C GLY A 256 -3.90 -17.94 26.64
N THR A 257 -3.12 -18.54 25.75
CA THR A 257 -1.66 -18.39 25.75
C THR A 257 -1.14 -17.84 24.42
N PHE A 258 -0.20 -16.90 24.50
CA PHE A 258 0.46 -16.30 23.35
C PHE A 258 1.96 -16.46 23.53
N ARG A 259 2.62 -17.17 22.62
CA ARG A 259 4.05 -17.51 22.69
C ARG A 259 4.76 -17.06 21.43
N ILE A 260 5.97 -16.55 21.62
CA ILE A 260 6.89 -16.16 20.55
C ILE A 260 8.12 -17.03 20.69
N GLY A 261 8.61 -17.57 19.59
CA GLY A 261 9.80 -18.42 19.58
C GLY A 261 11.05 -17.69 20.07
N GLU A 262 11.93 -18.39 20.79
CA GLU A 262 13.15 -17.80 21.36
C GLU A 262 14.14 -17.28 20.30
N THR A 263 14.10 -17.86 19.09
CA THR A 263 14.93 -17.45 17.96
C THR A 263 14.39 -16.23 17.21
N VAL A 264 13.23 -15.71 17.61
CA VAL A 264 12.57 -14.61 16.91
C VAL A 264 13.25 -13.29 17.25
N LYS A 265 13.72 -12.61 16.21
CA LYS A 265 14.17 -11.23 16.23
C LYS A 265 13.14 -10.39 15.48
N LEU A 266 12.31 -9.70 16.26
CA LEU A 266 11.22 -8.87 15.77
C LEU A 266 11.75 -7.62 15.05
N GLY A 267 11.22 -7.40 13.85
CA GLY A 267 11.32 -6.15 13.10
C GLY A 267 9.95 -5.49 13.11
N TYR A 268 9.75 -4.56 14.03
CA TYR A 268 8.56 -3.72 14.09
C TYR A 268 9.00 -2.29 14.36
N VAL A 269 8.37 -1.34 13.68
CA VAL A 269 8.60 0.07 13.96
C VAL A 269 7.25 0.67 14.32
N ASP A 270 7.12 1.01 15.60
CA ASP A 270 5.94 1.69 16.13
C ASP A 270 5.75 3.03 15.39
N GLN A 271 4.53 3.26 14.90
CA GLN A 271 4.10 4.50 14.25
C GLN A 271 4.06 5.68 15.23
N SER A 272 4.23 5.44 16.54
CA SER A 272 4.32 6.49 17.54
C SER A 272 5.48 7.46 17.26
N ARG A 273 5.23 8.75 17.51
CA ARG A 273 5.93 9.92 16.94
C ARG A 273 7.41 10.05 17.36
N ASP A 274 7.93 9.13 18.17
CA ASP A 274 9.13 9.30 19.00
C ASP A 274 10.37 8.50 18.54
N THR A 275 10.31 7.75 17.44
CA THR A 275 11.45 6.89 17.02
C THR A 275 12.38 7.46 15.95
N LEU A 276 12.03 8.59 15.30
CA LEU A 276 12.90 9.25 14.32
C LEU A 276 13.40 10.59 14.84
N ASN A 277 14.66 10.91 14.58
CA ASN A 277 15.21 12.20 14.96
C ASN A 277 14.72 13.29 13.98
N PRO A 278 13.89 14.26 14.42
CA PRO A 278 13.34 15.28 13.52
C PRO A 278 14.41 16.20 12.93
N ALA A 279 15.59 16.28 13.55
CA ALA A 279 16.70 17.10 13.09
C ALA A 279 17.54 16.43 12.00
N SER A 280 17.54 15.10 11.93
CA SER A 280 18.29 14.32 10.95
C SER A 280 17.66 14.42 9.56
N THR A 281 18.51 14.34 8.53
CA THR A 281 18.03 14.19 7.15
C THR A 281 17.51 12.77 6.91
N VAL A 282 16.67 12.58 5.90
CA VAL A 282 16.18 11.24 5.51
C VAL A 282 17.33 10.26 5.31
N TRP A 283 18.37 10.68 4.59
CA TRP A 283 19.55 9.85 4.37
C TRP A 283 20.31 9.57 5.66
N GLU A 284 20.52 10.55 6.53
CA GLU A 284 21.18 10.31 7.82
C GLU A 284 20.39 9.34 8.71
N GLU A 285 19.07 9.47 8.73
CA GLU A 285 18.21 8.63 9.55
C GLU A 285 18.21 7.16 9.09
N ILE A 286 18.25 6.93 7.76
CA ILE A 286 18.28 5.59 7.17
C ILE A 286 19.71 5.03 7.11
N ALA A 287 20.69 5.80 6.67
CA ALA A 287 22.06 5.34 6.45
C ALA A 287 22.95 5.46 7.70
N GLN A 288 22.54 6.24 8.70
CA GLN A 288 23.29 6.50 9.93
C GLN A 288 24.73 7.00 9.64
N GLY A 289 24.86 7.86 8.61
CA GLY A 289 26.14 8.44 8.20
C GLY A 289 27.07 7.49 7.44
N ARG A 290 26.60 6.32 7.01
CA ARG A 290 27.39 5.36 6.22
C ARG A 290 27.15 5.54 4.73
N ASP A 291 28.22 5.59 3.94
CA ASP A 291 28.11 5.64 2.48
C ASP A 291 27.62 4.32 1.88
N GLU A 292 27.86 3.20 2.57
CA GLU A 292 27.40 1.86 2.21
C GLU A 292 26.57 1.24 3.34
N ILE A 293 25.49 0.56 2.98
CA ILE A 293 24.65 -0.21 3.90
C ILE A 293 24.92 -1.70 3.66
N GLU A 294 25.17 -2.42 4.76
CA GLU A 294 25.32 -3.87 4.76
C GLU A 294 23.94 -4.51 4.94
N LEU A 295 23.43 -5.14 3.88
CA LEU A 295 22.20 -5.91 3.88
C LEU A 295 22.58 -7.40 3.90
N GLY A 296 22.88 -7.91 5.10
CA GLY A 296 23.34 -9.28 5.28
C GLY A 296 24.72 -9.48 4.67
N LYS A 297 24.81 -10.21 3.56
CA LYS A 297 26.07 -10.47 2.83
C LYS A 297 26.35 -9.48 1.69
N ARG A 298 25.38 -8.63 1.32
CA ARG A 298 25.50 -7.67 0.22
C ARG A 298 25.80 -6.28 0.75
N LYS A 299 26.68 -5.55 0.06
CA LYS A 299 26.93 -4.12 0.29
C LYS A 299 26.23 -3.34 -0.79
N VAL A 300 25.40 -2.37 -0.39
CA VAL A 300 24.64 -1.52 -1.31
C VAL A 300 24.98 -0.06 -0.99
N PRO A 301 25.20 0.80 -2.01
CA PRO A 301 25.36 2.23 -1.79
C PRO A 301 24.14 2.79 -1.05
N SER A 302 24.38 3.51 0.05
CA SER A 302 23.32 4.04 0.93
C SER A 302 22.32 4.93 0.17
N ARG A 303 22.82 5.75 -0.77
CA ARG A 303 22.03 6.64 -1.62
C ARG A 303 21.08 5.87 -2.55
N ALA A 304 21.54 4.74 -3.08
CA ALA A 304 20.72 3.86 -3.91
C ALA A 304 19.65 3.15 -3.06
N TYR A 305 20.01 2.67 -1.88
CA TYR A 305 19.05 2.05 -0.95
C TYR A 305 17.95 3.03 -0.53
N VAL A 306 18.30 4.26 -0.15
CA VAL A 306 17.33 5.32 0.19
C VAL A 306 16.46 5.67 -1.03
N GLY A 307 17.05 5.69 -2.23
CA GLY A 307 16.35 5.90 -3.49
C GLY A 307 15.29 4.83 -3.80
N ALA A 308 15.47 3.59 -3.32
CA ALA A 308 14.51 2.50 -3.51
C ALA A 308 13.18 2.72 -2.77
N PHE A 309 13.16 3.55 -1.72
CA PHE A 309 11.95 3.96 -1.01
C PHE A 309 11.37 5.28 -1.55
N ASN A 310 11.67 5.58 -2.81
CA ASN A 310 11.25 6.79 -3.53
C ASN A 310 11.69 8.12 -2.86
N PHE A 311 12.86 8.14 -2.23
CA PHE A 311 13.54 9.37 -1.80
C PHE A 311 14.68 9.69 -2.77
N ARG A 312 14.43 10.57 -3.74
CA ARG A 312 15.38 10.89 -4.82
C ARG A 312 15.99 12.28 -4.64
N GLY A 313 17.26 12.43 -5.01
CA GLY A 313 17.95 13.73 -5.07
C GLY A 313 17.82 14.56 -3.79
N ALA A 314 17.16 15.73 -3.92
CA ALA A 314 16.97 16.67 -2.82
C ALA A 314 16.09 16.12 -1.68
N ASP A 315 15.21 15.15 -1.95
CA ASP A 315 14.33 14.57 -0.93
C ASP A 315 15.13 13.86 0.18
N GLN A 316 16.30 13.31 -0.18
CA GLN A 316 17.18 12.65 0.78
C GLN A 316 17.78 13.61 1.82
N GLN A 317 17.80 14.92 1.50
CA GLN A 317 18.33 15.98 2.36
C GLN A 317 17.24 16.69 3.17
N LYS A 318 15.96 16.36 2.93
CA LYS A 318 14.86 16.87 3.75
C LYS A 318 15.02 16.38 5.18
N LYS A 319 14.67 17.24 6.13
CA LYS A 319 14.65 16.88 7.55
C LYS A 319 13.44 16.01 7.86
N VAL A 320 13.60 15.00 8.68
CA VAL A 320 12.52 14.08 9.06
C VAL A 320 11.33 14.82 9.69
N GLY A 321 11.58 15.90 10.44
CA GLY A 321 10.52 16.72 11.03
C GLY A 321 9.64 17.46 10.02
N GLN A 322 10.05 17.56 8.75
CA GLN A 322 9.31 18.24 7.67
C GLN A 322 8.55 17.25 6.77
N LEU A 323 8.74 15.95 6.97
CA LEU A 323 8.12 14.92 6.16
C LEU A 323 6.63 14.79 6.45
N SER A 324 5.86 14.47 5.42
CA SER A 324 4.46 14.02 5.56
C SER A 324 4.37 12.71 6.35
N GLY A 325 3.18 12.34 6.82
CA GLY A 325 2.96 11.06 7.52
C GLY A 325 3.43 9.86 6.68
N GLY A 326 3.08 9.82 5.40
CA GLY A 326 3.48 8.76 4.50
C GLY A 326 4.96 8.75 4.15
N GLU A 327 5.57 9.93 3.97
CA GLU A 327 7.03 10.03 3.85
C GLU A 327 7.72 9.48 5.11
N ARG A 328 7.23 9.79 6.31
CA ARG A 328 7.79 9.22 7.54
C ARG A 328 7.62 7.71 7.59
N ASN A 329 6.46 7.18 7.20
CA ASN A 329 6.21 5.74 7.16
C ASN A 329 7.21 5.01 6.25
N ARG A 330 7.51 5.58 5.08
CA ARG A 330 8.56 5.05 4.18
C ARG A 330 9.95 5.03 4.81
N VAL A 331 10.31 6.05 5.59
CA VAL A 331 11.57 6.07 6.37
C VAL A 331 11.59 4.97 7.43
N HIS A 332 10.47 4.76 8.14
CA HIS A 332 10.33 3.69 9.13
C HIS A 332 10.50 2.31 8.47
N LEU A 333 9.83 2.08 7.34
CA LEU A 333 9.94 0.85 6.56
C LEU A 333 11.40 0.58 6.14
N ALA A 334 12.08 1.59 5.58
CA ALA A 334 13.48 1.47 5.17
C ALA A 334 14.41 1.12 6.35
N LYS A 335 14.17 1.69 7.54
CA LYS A 335 14.93 1.37 8.76
C LYS A 335 14.63 -0.02 9.30
N MET A 336 13.37 -0.45 9.22
CA MET A 336 12.96 -1.76 9.69
C MET A 336 13.59 -2.86 8.84
N LEU A 337 13.52 -2.74 7.52
CA LEU A 337 14.02 -3.75 6.60
C LEU A 337 15.54 -3.95 6.72
N LYS A 338 16.32 -2.90 7.00
CA LYS A 338 17.77 -3.04 7.25
C LYS A 338 18.14 -3.66 8.61
N SER A 339 17.20 -3.83 9.54
CA SER A 339 17.50 -4.25 10.92
C SER A 339 17.99 -5.71 11.04
N GLY A 340 17.82 -6.52 9.98
CA GLY A 340 18.16 -7.94 9.98
C GLY A 340 17.28 -8.73 10.95
N ALA A 341 16.00 -8.35 11.05
CA ALA A 341 14.96 -9.11 11.72
C ALA A 341 14.62 -10.39 10.93
N ASN A 342 14.11 -11.40 11.61
CA ASN A 342 13.61 -12.63 10.97
C ASN A 342 12.09 -12.78 11.08
N LEU A 343 11.41 -11.99 11.93
CA LEU A 343 9.96 -11.79 11.90
C LEU A 343 9.66 -10.32 11.63
N LEU A 344 9.07 -10.01 10.48
CA LEU A 344 8.67 -8.65 10.12
C LEU A 344 7.20 -8.42 10.45
N LEU A 345 6.89 -7.32 11.12
CA LEU A 345 5.52 -6.88 11.37
C LEU A 345 5.27 -5.59 10.59
N LEU A 346 4.47 -5.70 9.54
CA LEU A 346 4.12 -4.60 8.65
C LEU A 346 2.67 -4.19 8.91
N ASP A 347 2.45 -2.99 9.45
CA ASP A 347 1.12 -2.43 9.64
C ASP A 347 0.82 -1.43 8.51
N GLU A 348 -0.03 -1.84 7.56
CA GLU A 348 -0.45 -1.03 6.42
C GLU A 348 0.71 -0.49 5.55
N PRO A 349 1.63 -1.35 5.07
CA PRO A 349 2.79 -0.91 4.30
C PRO A 349 2.40 -0.33 2.93
N THR A 350 1.18 -0.59 2.46
CA THR A 350 0.75 -0.29 1.09
C THR A 350 0.27 1.15 0.88
N ASN A 351 -0.19 1.82 1.92
CA ASN A 351 -0.91 3.10 1.80
C ASN A 351 -0.06 4.29 1.35
N ASP A 352 1.27 4.21 1.51
CA ASP A 352 2.18 5.33 1.26
C ASP A 352 3.23 5.02 0.18
N LEU A 353 3.10 3.89 -0.51
CA LEU A 353 4.05 3.42 -1.51
C LEU A 353 3.46 3.55 -2.91
N ASP A 354 4.29 4.00 -3.86
CA ASP A 354 3.91 3.92 -5.26
C ASP A 354 3.95 2.47 -5.77
N VAL A 355 3.32 2.25 -6.92
CA VAL A 355 3.18 0.94 -7.55
C VAL A 355 4.53 0.24 -7.76
N ASP A 356 5.55 0.97 -8.20
CA ASP A 356 6.87 0.39 -8.47
C ASP A 356 7.58 -0.04 -7.19
N THR A 357 7.48 0.78 -6.13
CA THR A 357 8.03 0.47 -4.80
C THR A 357 7.28 -0.67 -4.13
N LEU A 358 5.96 -0.76 -4.33
CA LEU A 358 5.14 -1.88 -3.87
C LEU A 358 5.57 -3.21 -4.49
N ARG A 359 5.78 -3.22 -5.81
CA ARG A 359 6.30 -4.40 -6.52
C ARG A 359 7.67 -4.82 -6.00
N ALA A 360 8.57 -3.85 -5.80
CA ALA A 360 9.88 -4.12 -5.22
C ALA A 360 9.77 -4.72 -3.81
N LEU A 361 8.81 -4.26 -2.99
CA LEU A 361 8.55 -4.81 -1.66
C LEU A 361 7.97 -6.22 -1.73
N GLU A 362 7.04 -6.49 -2.66
CA GLU A 362 6.46 -7.83 -2.90
C GLU A 362 7.57 -8.83 -3.23
N GLU A 363 8.41 -8.52 -4.22
CA GLU A 363 9.52 -9.37 -4.63
C GLU A 363 10.48 -9.63 -3.47
N ALA A 364 10.79 -8.59 -2.70
CA ALA A 364 11.69 -8.69 -1.57
C ALA A 364 11.10 -9.54 -0.41
N LEU A 365 9.79 -9.48 -0.19
CA LEU A 365 9.09 -10.31 0.81
C LEU A 365 8.98 -11.77 0.37
N VAL A 366 8.78 -12.04 -0.92
CA VAL A 366 8.77 -13.42 -1.45
C VAL A 366 10.15 -14.06 -1.35
N GLU A 367 11.23 -13.31 -1.58
CA GLU A 367 12.61 -13.79 -1.42
C GLU A 367 13.08 -13.84 0.04
N PHE A 368 12.32 -13.27 0.97
CA PHE A 368 12.72 -13.16 2.36
C PHE A 368 12.72 -14.51 3.07
N ALA A 369 13.90 -14.97 3.47
CA ALA A 369 14.09 -16.19 4.25
C ALA A 369 13.76 -15.98 5.75
N GLY A 370 12.57 -15.47 6.04
CA GLY A 370 12.02 -15.24 7.37
C GLY A 370 10.50 -15.36 7.37
N SER A 371 9.86 -14.94 8.45
CA SER A 371 8.40 -14.88 8.56
C SER A 371 7.93 -13.43 8.55
N ALA A 372 6.73 -13.18 8.06
CA ALA A 372 6.15 -11.84 8.08
C ALA A 372 4.69 -11.89 8.51
N VAL A 373 4.24 -10.88 9.24
CA VAL A 373 2.82 -10.59 9.48
C VAL A 373 2.55 -9.25 8.85
N VAL A 374 1.66 -9.23 7.87
CA VAL A 374 1.36 -8.03 7.09
C VAL A 374 -0.11 -7.70 7.20
N VAL A 375 -0.41 -6.59 7.84
CA VAL A 375 -1.74 -5.98 7.81
C VAL A 375 -1.81 -5.13 6.55
N SER A 376 -2.73 -5.45 5.64
CA SER A 376 -2.96 -4.65 4.45
C SER A 376 -4.40 -4.81 3.98
N HIS A 377 -4.90 -3.78 3.33
CA HIS A 377 -6.15 -3.81 2.58
C HIS A 377 -5.96 -4.09 1.08
N ASP A 378 -4.72 -4.12 0.60
CA ASP A 378 -4.39 -4.43 -0.79
C ASP A 378 -4.48 -5.94 -1.02
N ARG A 379 -5.57 -6.34 -1.69
CA ARG A 379 -5.87 -7.75 -1.99
C ARG A 379 -4.80 -8.34 -2.91
N TRP A 380 -4.29 -7.57 -3.88
CA TRP A 380 -3.33 -8.05 -4.88
C TRP A 380 -1.98 -8.33 -4.22
N PHE A 381 -1.58 -7.41 -3.33
CA PHE A 381 -0.39 -7.56 -2.53
C PHE A 381 -0.46 -8.84 -1.68
N LEU A 382 -1.58 -9.06 -0.98
CA LEU A 382 -1.80 -10.26 -0.17
C LEU A 382 -1.87 -11.54 -1.00
N ASP A 383 -2.49 -11.52 -2.18
CA ASP A 383 -2.54 -12.67 -3.08
C ASP A 383 -1.16 -13.18 -3.50
N ARG A 384 -0.20 -12.26 -3.66
CA ARG A 384 1.15 -12.58 -4.11
C ARG A 384 2.07 -13.05 -2.99
N ILE A 385 1.93 -12.50 -1.78
CA ILE A 385 2.87 -12.77 -0.69
C ILE A 385 2.32 -13.73 0.36
N ALA A 386 1.00 -13.76 0.57
CA ALA A 386 0.44 -14.45 1.73
C ALA A 386 0.42 -15.96 1.51
N THR A 387 0.85 -16.67 2.55
CA THR A 387 0.76 -18.13 2.65
C THR A 387 -0.34 -18.56 3.61
N HIS A 388 -0.73 -17.65 4.49
CA HIS A 388 -1.73 -17.82 5.53
C HIS A 388 -2.50 -16.52 5.66
N MET A 389 -3.76 -16.60 6.08
CA MET A 389 -4.63 -15.46 6.32
C MET A 389 -5.17 -15.48 7.74
N LEU A 390 -5.15 -14.31 8.39
CA LEU A 390 -5.92 -14.01 9.60
C LEU A 390 -7.01 -13.02 9.23
N ALA A 391 -8.24 -13.51 9.14
CA ALA A 391 -9.37 -12.69 8.74
C ALA A 391 -10.28 -12.36 9.92
N PHE A 392 -10.40 -11.08 10.23
CA PHE A 392 -11.34 -10.59 11.22
C PHE A 392 -12.72 -10.43 10.57
N GLU A 393 -13.57 -11.46 10.70
CA GLU A 393 -14.88 -11.54 10.04
C GLU A 393 -15.99 -10.75 10.79
N GLY A 394 -15.69 -10.21 11.97
CA GLY A 394 -16.67 -9.56 12.83
C GLY A 394 -17.24 -10.52 13.88
N GLY A 395 -18.10 -10.03 14.78
CA GLY A 395 -18.60 -10.86 15.90
C GLY A 395 -17.51 -11.32 16.86
N SER A 396 -16.36 -10.64 16.86
CA SER A 396 -15.13 -11.03 17.58
C SER A 396 -14.48 -12.34 17.08
N HIS A 397 -14.96 -12.87 15.95
CA HIS A 397 -14.39 -14.05 15.30
C HIS A 397 -13.19 -13.67 14.44
N VAL A 398 -12.11 -14.45 14.58
CA VAL A 398 -10.92 -14.33 13.73
C VAL A 398 -10.64 -15.69 13.11
N GLU A 399 -10.77 -15.77 11.79
CA GLU A 399 -10.54 -16.99 11.04
C GLU A 399 -9.06 -17.13 10.68
N TRP A 400 -8.50 -18.31 10.94
CA TRP A 400 -7.16 -18.68 10.49
C TRP A 400 -7.26 -19.60 9.28
N PHE A 401 -6.70 -19.18 8.16
CA PHE A 401 -6.79 -19.90 6.90
C PHE A 401 -5.40 -20.14 6.29
N GLN A 402 -5.21 -21.30 5.67
CA GLN A 402 -3.97 -21.66 4.95
C GLN A 402 -4.18 -21.46 3.45
N GLY A 403 -3.54 -20.44 2.90
CA GLY A 403 -3.69 -20.01 1.50
C GLY A 403 -3.53 -18.50 1.37
N ASN A 404 -3.67 -18.00 0.15
CA ASN A 404 -3.62 -16.57 -0.14
C ASN A 404 -5.01 -15.93 0.02
N TYR A 405 -5.15 -14.66 -0.36
CA TYR A 405 -6.41 -13.93 -0.20
C TYR A 405 -7.53 -14.51 -1.09
N ALA A 406 -7.24 -14.86 -2.35
CA ALA A 406 -8.18 -15.45 -3.30
C ALA A 406 -8.70 -16.82 -2.82
N ASP A 407 -7.81 -17.66 -2.27
CA ASP A 407 -8.19 -18.95 -1.70
C ASP A 407 -9.12 -18.76 -0.49
N TYR A 408 -8.81 -17.78 0.37
CA TYR A 408 -9.64 -17.41 1.52
C TYR A 408 -11.00 -16.87 1.08
N GLU A 409 -11.06 -16.02 0.05
CA GLU A 409 -12.30 -15.46 -0.46
C GLU A 409 -13.21 -16.56 -1.02
N ALA A 410 -12.66 -17.50 -1.79
CA ALA A 410 -13.39 -18.66 -2.28
C ALA A 410 -13.94 -19.55 -1.15
N ASP A 411 -13.18 -19.74 -0.07
CA ASP A 411 -13.65 -20.45 1.12
C ASP A 411 -14.73 -19.67 1.88
N ARG A 412 -14.56 -18.36 2.03
CA ARG A 412 -15.53 -17.47 2.67
C ARG A 412 -16.87 -17.50 1.94
N HIS A 413 -16.88 -17.44 0.61
CA HIS A 413 -18.10 -17.60 -0.19
C HIS A 413 -18.74 -18.98 -0.01
N ARG A 414 -17.93 -20.03 0.11
CA ARG A 414 -18.43 -21.38 0.38
C ARG A 414 -19.07 -21.50 1.77
N ARG A 415 -18.49 -20.86 2.80
CA ARG A 415 -18.98 -20.88 4.19
C ARG A 415 -20.21 -19.99 4.40
N LEU A 416 -20.20 -18.77 3.88
CA LEU A 416 -21.19 -17.72 4.17
C LEU A 416 -22.20 -17.48 3.04
N GLY A 417 -21.98 -18.02 1.84
CA GLY A 417 -22.89 -17.83 0.70
C GLY A 417 -23.05 -16.36 0.33
N ALA A 418 -24.30 -15.92 0.14
CA ALA A 418 -24.64 -14.54 -0.27
C ALA A 418 -24.38 -13.48 0.82
N GLU A 419 -24.17 -13.87 2.08
CA GLU A 419 -23.79 -12.93 3.16
C GLU A 419 -22.32 -12.50 3.07
N ALA A 420 -21.49 -13.20 2.28
CA ALA A 420 -20.07 -12.83 2.08
C ALA A 420 -19.91 -11.52 1.29
N ASP A 421 -20.85 -11.22 0.39
CA ASP A 421 -20.84 -10.08 -0.52
C ASP A 421 -21.48 -8.81 0.06
N GLN A 422 -22.19 -8.94 1.19
CA GLN A 422 -22.92 -7.81 1.78
C GLN A 422 -22.08 -7.13 2.87
N PRO A 423 -21.65 -5.87 2.67
CA PRO A 423 -20.97 -5.14 3.72
C PRO A 423 -21.91 -4.90 4.89
N HIS A 424 -21.55 -5.43 6.06
CA HIS A 424 -22.31 -5.23 7.29
C HIS A 424 -21.50 -4.44 8.32
N ARG A 425 -22.17 -3.60 9.12
CA ARG A 425 -21.52 -2.94 10.27
C ARG A 425 -20.96 -3.99 11.23
N ILE A 426 -19.76 -3.74 11.74
CA ILE A 426 -19.12 -4.61 12.75
C ILE A 426 -20.06 -4.74 13.95
N ARG A 427 -20.55 -5.95 14.19
CA ARG A 427 -21.22 -6.31 15.44
C ARG A 427 -20.16 -6.87 16.38
N TYR A 428 -19.95 -6.24 17.51
CA TYR A 428 -19.10 -6.78 18.58
C TYR A 428 -19.96 -7.69 19.46
N LYS A 429 -19.43 -8.84 19.90
CA LYS A 429 -20.11 -9.60 20.97
C LYS A 429 -20.07 -8.77 22.26
N PRO A 430 -21.21 -8.56 22.95
CA PRO A 430 -21.21 -7.95 24.27
C PRO A 430 -20.48 -8.89 25.24
N LEU A 431 -19.60 -8.33 26.07
CA LEU A 431 -18.96 -9.06 27.16
C LEU A 431 -20.03 -9.57 28.13
N VAL A 432 -20.28 -10.88 28.13
CA VAL A 432 -21.13 -11.52 29.15
C VAL A 432 -20.29 -11.65 30.41
N ARG A 433 -20.46 -10.71 31.35
CA ARG A 433 -19.92 -10.87 32.71
C ARG A 433 -20.78 -11.89 33.45
N THR A 434 -20.29 -13.12 33.61
CA THR A 434 -20.80 -14.07 34.61
C THR A 434 -20.45 -13.62 36.02
#